data_AF-A0A251PPF6-F1
#
_entry.id   AF-A0A251PPF6-F1
#
_cell.length_a   1.000
_cell.length_b   1.000
_cell.length_c   1.000
_cell.angle_alpha   90.00
_cell.angle_beta   90.00
_cell.angle_gamma   90.00
#
_symmetry.space_group_name_H-M   'P 1'
#
loop_
_entity.id
_entity.type
_entity.pdbx_description
1 polymer ?
#
loop_
_entity_poly.entity_id
_entity_poly.type
_entity_poly.pdbx_seq_one_letter_code
_entity_poly.pdbx_strand_id
1 'polypeptide(L)'
;MKVFTTPTSLDRVLEPSPDMKESVMAVEKIVGYNFKNKKLLEEALTHPSVAGSASYQRLEVLGDSALNHAVTNYFFCMADHQKFTQGQITKLRSANAGNLNLARVAVHHGLYRYLRRHNTADLDDQVREFTEAVTNGEEEPGLVYCKSEEAKVLADIVESVAAAVYIELNFDLDRLWMKFKPLLEPIFTLENLHDPTTELNEFCQKNGKRYQIKLRPRHETRDVSIADVYVDDEFVASGWSNKKKGAKRNAAIEAVNKLFQSVVVDDGSFQGSAVGNNMSFRIEEAIQGLHVLCVKKRLPKPSEYKEENVFGPPHEKKYVYSVKVVTSDGTVQSVTGDEKPRKKKAMNSASYKMIRALQQRS
;
A
#
# COMPACT_ATOMS: atom_id res chain seq x y z
N MET A 1 -37.48 -12.89 3.85
CA MET A 1 -37.34 -14.14 3.07
C MET A 1 -35.89 -14.24 2.61
N LYS A 2 -35.11 -15.22 3.07
CA LYS A 2 -33.78 -15.47 2.49
C LYS A 2 -34.02 -16.16 1.14
N VAL A 3 -33.67 -15.49 0.04
CA VAL A 3 -33.86 -16.01 -1.33
C VAL A 3 -32.78 -17.04 -1.68
N PHE A 4 -31.62 -16.96 -1.01
CA PHE A 4 -30.53 -17.91 -1.14
C PHE A 4 -30.64 -18.99 -0.07
N THR A 5 -30.70 -20.26 -0.49
CA THR A 5 -30.54 -21.40 0.41
C THR A 5 -29.08 -21.47 0.85
N THR A 6 -28.84 -21.45 2.16
CA THR A 6 -27.52 -21.80 2.70
C THR A 6 -27.25 -23.26 2.36
N PRO A 7 -26.11 -23.61 1.74
CA PRO A 7 -25.75 -24.99 1.50
C PRO A 7 -25.91 -25.81 2.79
N THR A 8 -26.66 -26.91 2.75
CA THR A 8 -26.89 -27.82 3.89
C THR A 8 -25.59 -28.45 4.42
N SER A 9 -24.46 -28.20 3.74
CA SER A 9 -23.10 -28.60 4.09
C SER A 9 -22.40 -27.67 5.09
N LEU A 10 -22.97 -26.50 5.42
CA LEU A 10 -22.37 -25.51 6.33
C LEU A 10 -22.38 -25.93 7.80
N ASP A 11 -23.39 -26.70 8.22
CA ASP A 11 -23.53 -27.10 9.63
C ASP A 11 -22.81 -28.43 9.95
N ARG A 12 -22.17 -29.05 8.96
CA ARG A 12 -21.51 -30.35 9.13
C ARG A 12 -20.07 -30.15 9.61
N VAL A 13 -19.74 -30.77 10.74
CA VAL A 13 -18.36 -30.92 11.18
C VAL A 13 -17.73 -32.03 10.33
N LEU A 14 -16.83 -31.65 9.43
CA LEU A 14 -16.16 -32.58 8.51
C LEU A 14 -14.65 -32.40 8.64
N GLU A 15 -13.94 -33.51 8.80
CA GLU A 15 -12.49 -33.54 8.85
C GLU A 15 -11.88 -33.65 7.44
N PRO A 16 -10.67 -33.13 7.22
CA PRO A 16 -9.99 -33.24 5.94
C PRO A 16 -9.53 -34.68 5.68
N SER A 17 -9.18 -34.97 4.44
CA SER A 17 -8.50 -36.22 4.09
C SER A 17 -7.15 -36.35 4.82
N PRO A 18 -6.66 -37.57 5.12
CA PRO A 18 -5.43 -37.77 5.88
C PRO A 18 -4.21 -37.08 5.26
N ASP A 19 -4.12 -37.04 3.92
CA ASP A 19 -3.07 -36.39 3.14
C ASP A 19 -3.12 -34.86 3.24
N MET A 20 -4.31 -34.28 3.44
CA MET A 20 -4.49 -32.81 3.48
C MET A 20 -4.57 -32.23 4.89
N LYS A 21 -4.53 -33.07 5.93
CA LYS A 21 -4.70 -32.62 7.31
C LYS A 21 -3.71 -31.53 7.72
N GLU A 22 -2.43 -31.71 7.41
CA GLU A 22 -1.39 -30.73 7.76
C GLU A 22 -1.55 -29.42 6.99
N SER A 23 -1.77 -29.51 5.67
CA SER A 23 -2.02 -28.35 4.81
C SER A 23 -3.21 -27.51 5.27
N VAL A 24 -4.32 -28.17 5.58
CA VAL A 24 -5.53 -27.50 6.08
C VAL A 24 -5.25 -26.79 7.41
N MET A 25 -4.65 -27.49 8.39
CA MET A 25 -4.33 -26.89 9.69
C MET A 25 -3.37 -25.69 9.57
N ALA A 26 -2.42 -25.76 8.65
CA ALA A 26 -1.49 -24.65 8.41
C ALA A 26 -2.22 -23.42 7.84
N VAL A 27 -3.12 -23.61 6.88
CA VAL A 27 -3.89 -22.51 6.28
C VAL A 27 -4.94 -21.94 7.26
N GLU A 28 -5.55 -22.77 8.12
CA GLU A 28 -6.40 -22.29 9.22
C GLU A 28 -5.66 -21.31 10.13
N LYS A 29 -4.38 -21.61 10.41
CA LYS A 29 -3.51 -20.73 11.21
C LYS A 29 -3.15 -19.44 10.47
N ILE A 30 -2.86 -19.52 9.18
CA ILE A 30 -2.54 -18.34 8.34
C ILE A 30 -3.73 -17.38 8.31
N VAL A 31 -4.93 -17.88 8.02
CA VAL A 31 -6.14 -17.06 7.92
C VAL A 31 -6.72 -16.70 9.30
N GLY A 32 -6.28 -17.39 10.35
CA GLY A 32 -6.76 -17.18 11.71
C GLY A 32 -8.23 -17.57 11.89
N TYR A 33 -8.68 -18.64 11.22
CA TYR A 33 -10.03 -19.17 11.30
C TYR A 33 -10.02 -20.70 11.35
N ASN A 34 -10.75 -21.28 12.31
CA ASN A 34 -10.88 -22.73 12.47
C ASN A 34 -12.21 -23.17 11.86
N PHE A 35 -12.14 -24.02 10.84
CA PHE A 35 -13.29 -24.43 10.04
C PHE A 35 -14.06 -25.54 10.75
N LYS A 36 -15.40 -25.46 10.71
CA LYS A 36 -16.23 -26.61 11.06
C LYS A 36 -16.18 -27.64 9.94
N ASN A 37 -16.38 -27.20 8.72
CA ASN A 37 -16.27 -28.02 7.53
C ASN A 37 -14.87 -27.88 6.89
N LYS A 38 -13.91 -28.68 7.35
CA LYS A 38 -12.53 -28.66 6.84
C LYS A 38 -12.40 -29.19 5.42
N LYS A 39 -13.38 -29.96 4.94
CA LYS A 39 -13.47 -30.39 3.53
C LYS A 39 -13.62 -29.22 2.57
N LEU A 40 -14.22 -28.12 3.02
CA LEU A 40 -14.34 -26.90 2.23
C LEU A 40 -12.99 -26.23 2.00
N LEU A 41 -12.15 -26.16 3.05
CA LEU A 41 -10.79 -25.65 2.91
C LEU A 41 -9.90 -26.62 2.12
N GLU A 42 -10.13 -27.93 2.24
CA GLU A 42 -9.47 -28.93 1.38
C GLU A 42 -9.81 -28.72 -0.11
N GLU A 43 -11.08 -28.45 -0.45
CA GLU A 43 -11.51 -28.12 -1.82
C GLU A 43 -10.82 -26.85 -2.33
N ALA A 44 -10.74 -25.79 -1.50
CA ALA A 44 -10.01 -24.56 -1.83
C ALA A 44 -8.50 -24.78 -2.07
N LEU A 45 -7.92 -25.80 -1.46
CA LEU A 45 -6.51 -26.15 -1.61
C LEU A 45 -6.29 -27.29 -2.62
N THR A 46 -7.24 -27.57 -3.51
CA THR A 46 -7.12 -28.64 -4.52
C THR A 46 -7.13 -28.09 -5.94
N HIS A 47 -5.99 -28.24 -6.63
CA HIS A 47 -5.82 -27.82 -8.01
C HIS A 47 -6.59 -28.75 -9.00
N PRO A 48 -7.12 -28.24 -10.13
CA PRO A 48 -7.86 -29.03 -11.13
C PRO A 48 -7.09 -30.22 -11.73
N SER A 49 -5.76 -30.26 -11.61
CA SER A 49 -4.95 -31.40 -12.04
C SER A 49 -5.21 -32.69 -11.26
N VAL A 50 -5.83 -32.60 -10.08
CA VAL A 50 -6.12 -33.75 -9.23
C VAL A 50 -7.46 -34.36 -9.64
N ALA A 51 -7.41 -35.43 -10.43
CA ALA A 51 -8.60 -36.13 -10.89
C ALA A 51 -9.39 -36.75 -9.71
N GLY A 52 -10.71 -36.75 -9.81
CA GLY A 52 -11.60 -37.41 -8.84
C GLY A 52 -11.86 -36.65 -7.54
N SER A 53 -11.38 -35.40 -7.43
CA SER A 53 -11.69 -34.50 -6.30
C SER A 53 -12.34 -33.20 -6.81
N ALA A 54 -13.14 -32.56 -5.97
CA ALA A 54 -13.62 -31.20 -6.27
C ALA A 54 -12.43 -30.23 -6.25
N SER A 55 -12.32 -29.41 -7.30
CA SER A 55 -11.27 -28.41 -7.44
C SER A 55 -11.70 -27.06 -6.86
N TYR A 56 -10.73 -26.18 -6.61
CA TYR A 56 -10.98 -24.85 -6.08
C TYR A 56 -11.78 -23.93 -7.03
N GLN A 57 -12.00 -24.29 -8.30
CA GLN A 57 -12.48 -23.38 -9.35
C GLN A 57 -13.85 -22.77 -9.06
N ARG A 58 -14.75 -23.51 -8.40
CA ARG A 58 -16.06 -22.95 -7.99
C ARG A 58 -15.93 -21.95 -6.84
N LEU A 59 -14.95 -22.19 -5.97
CA LEU A 59 -14.65 -21.32 -4.84
C LEU A 59 -13.90 -20.07 -5.32
N GLU A 60 -12.97 -20.18 -6.26
CA GLU A 60 -12.31 -19.06 -6.96
C GLU A 60 -13.34 -18.03 -7.44
N VAL A 61 -14.33 -18.45 -8.24
CA VAL A 61 -15.36 -17.55 -8.79
C VAL A 61 -16.13 -16.80 -7.70
N LEU A 62 -16.49 -17.50 -6.61
CA LEU A 62 -17.17 -16.88 -5.48
C LEU A 62 -16.23 -15.92 -4.71
N GLY A 63 -14.98 -16.31 -4.58
CA GLY A 63 -13.93 -15.62 -3.86
C GLY A 63 -13.55 -14.31 -4.51
N ASP A 64 -13.33 -14.31 -5.83
CA ASP A 64 -13.09 -13.10 -6.63
C ASP A 64 -14.22 -12.09 -6.41
N SER A 65 -15.47 -12.54 -6.54
CA SER A 65 -16.65 -11.69 -6.32
C SER A 65 -16.70 -11.12 -4.90
N ALA A 66 -16.44 -11.95 -3.88
CA ALA A 66 -16.50 -11.56 -2.48
C ALA A 66 -15.36 -10.59 -2.10
N LEU A 67 -14.12 -10.86 -2.53
CA LEU A 67 -12.97 -10.00 -2.27
C LEU A 67 -13.10 -8.65 -3.00
N ASN A 68 -13.51 -8.67 -4.27
CA ASN A 68 -13.80 -7.44 -5.01
C ASN A 68 -14.88 -6.59 -4.32
N HIS A 69 -15.95 -7.24 -3.82
CA HIS A 69 -16.99 -6.55 -3.06
C HIS A 69 -16.43 -6.01 -1.75
N ALA A 70 -15.71 -6.79 -0.96
CA ALA A 70 -15.15 -6.39 0.33
C ALA A 70 -14.22 -5.18 0.19
N VAL A 71 -13.31 -5.21 -0.78
CA VAL A 71 -12.39 -4.11 -1.08
C VAL A 71 -13.16 -2.86 -1.57
N THR A 72 -14.14 -3.05 -2.45
CA THR A 72 -14.99 -1.93 -2.93
C THR A 72 -15.75 -1.29 -1.78
N ASN A 73 -16.37 -2.10 -0.92
CA ASN A 73 -17.12 -1.66 0.25
C ASN A 73 -16.22 -0.92 1.23
N TYR A 74 -15.01 -1.44 1.48
CA TYR A 74 -14.01 -0.79 2.33
C TYR A 74 -13.68 0.63 1.83
N PHE A 75 -13.34 0.80 0.55
CA PHE A 75 -13.02 2.12 0.01
C PHE A 75 -14.24 3.02 -0.11
N PHE A 76 -15.41 2.47 -0.42
CA PHE A 76 -16.67 3.23 -0.45
C PHE A 76 -17.01 3.79 0.92
N CYS A 77 -16.91 3.00 1.99
CA CYS A 77 -17.17 3.46 3.37
C CYS A 77 -16.09 4.41 3.89
N MET A 78 -14.82 4.25 3.47
CA MET A 78 -13.78 5.26 3.77
C MET A 78 -14.06 6.61 3.10
N ALA A 79 -14.92 6.66 2.09
CA ALA A 79 -15.19 7.88 1.34
C ALA A 79 -15.91 8.98 2.14
N ASP A 80 -16.46 8.64 3.31
CA ASP A 80 -16.97 9.62 4.29
C ASP A 80 -15.87 10.60 4.76
N HIS A 81 -14.60 10.20 4.65
CA HIS A 81 -13.43 11.04 4.92
C HIS A 81 -12.77 11.60 3.64
N GLN A 82 -12.95 10.95 2.49
CA GLN A 82 -12.34 11.32 1.20
C GLN A 82 -13.25 10.93 0.03
N LYS A 83 -13.91 11.89 -0.61
CA LYS A 83 -14.84 11.60 -1.73
C LYS A 83 -14.10 11.00 -2.92
N PHE A 84 -14.11 9.67 -3.05
CA PHE A 84 -13.54 8.97 -4.21
C PHE A 84 -14.51 8.99 -5.40
N THR A 85 -13.96 9.17 -6.61
CA THR A 85 -14.71 9.02 -7.85
C THR A 85 -14.89 7.54 -8.23
N GLN A 86 -15.84 7.23 -9.11
CA GLN A 86 -16.02 5.87 -9.65
C GLN A 86 -14.72 5.28 -10.22
N GLY A 87 -13.97 6.08 -10.99
CA GLY A 87 -12.70 5.65 -11.58
C GLY A 87 -11.63 5.36 -10.52
N GLN A 88 -11.58 6.16 -9.45
CA GLN A 88 -10.66 5.96 -8.34
C GLN A 88 -10.96 4.67 -7.57
N ILE A 89 -12.23 4.41 -7.25
CA ILE A 89 -12.65 3.15 -6.59
C ILE A 89 -12.29 1.95 -7.47
N THR A 90 -12.54 2.04 -8.77
CA THR A 90 -12.19 0.96 -9.72
C THR A 90 -10.68 0.69 -9.75
N LYS A 91 -9.86 1.75 -9.72
CA LYS A 91 -8.40 1.64 -9.68
C LYS A 91 -7.90 1.03 -8.38
N LEU A 92 -8.45 1.48 -7.24
CA LEU A 92 -8.15 0.93 -5.91
C LEU A 92 -8.53 -0.54 -5.80
N ARG A 93 -9.71 -0.92 -6.28
CA ARG A 93 -10.15 -2.31 -6.33
C ARG A 93 -9.17 -3.16 -7.14
N SER A 94 -8.87 -2.74 -8.38
CA SER A 94 -7.97 -3.50 -9.27
C SER A 94 -6.57 -3.66 -8.69
N ALA A 95 -6.09 -2.68 -7.93
CA ALA A 95 -4.78 -2.76 -7.29
C ALA A 95 -4.73 -3.70 -6.08
N ASN A 96 -5.81 -3.75 -5.29
CA ASN A 96 -5.85 -4.51 -4.03
C ASN A 96 -6.39 -5.93 -4.20
N ALA A 97 -7.35 -6.13 -5.10
CA ALA A 97 -7.99 -7.42 -5.38
C ALA A 97 -7.66 -7.95 -6.79
N GLY A 98 -6.68 -7.37 -7.49
CA GLY A 98 -6.25 -7.90 -8.78
C GLY A 98 -5.31 -9.10 -8.65
N ASN A 99 -5.32 -9.99 -9.65
CA ASN A 99 -4.59 -11.26 -9.64
C ASN A 99 -3.12 -11.09 -9.24
N LEU A 100 -2.43 -10.06 -9.74
CA LEU A 100 -1.02 -9.83 -9.39
C LEU A 100 -0.83 -9.55 -7.89
N ASN A 101 -1.73 -8.80 -7.26
CA ASN A 101 -1.63 -8.52 -5.83
C ASN A 101 -1.98 -9.77 -5.02
N LEU A 102 -3.04 -10.49 -5.41
CA LEU A 102 -3.42 -11.73 -4.76
C LEU A 102 -2.33 -12.81 -4.90
N ALA A 103 -1.64 -12.86 -6.04
CA ALA A 103 -0.50 -13.73 -6.23
C ALA A 103 0.65 -13.43 -5.26
N ARG A 104 0.95 -12.15 -5.03
CA ARG A 104 1.94 -11.73 -4.03
C ARG A 104 1.53 -12.09 -2.63
N VAL A 105 0.26 -11.91 -2.30
CA VAL A 105 -0.31 -12.34 -1.01
C VAL A 105 -0.10 -13.85 -0.83
N ALA A 106 -0.38 -14.65 -1.86
CA ALA A 106 -0.12 -16.09 -1.83
C ALA A 106 1.36 -16.43 -1.59
N VAL A 107 2.27 -15.71 -2.24
CA VAL A 107 3.73 -15.86 -2.05
C VAL A 107 4.16 -15.48 -0.64
N HIS A 108 3.75 -14.31 -0.15
CA HIS A 108 4.12 -13.80 1.18
C HIS A 108 3.68 -14.74 2.31
N HIS A 109 2.49 -15.34 2.18
CA HIS A 109 1.98 -16.31 3.15
C HIS A 109 2.38 -17.75 2.82
N GLY A 110 3.07 -17.96 1.69
CA GLY A 110 3.54 -19.26 1.24
C GLY A 110 2.43 -20.27 0.96
N LEU A 111 1.25 -19.82 0.52
CA LEU A 111 0.04 -20.65 0.36
C LEU A 111 0.22 -21.77 -0.67
N TYR A 112 0.99 -21.54 -1.72
CA TYR A 112 1.23 -22.52 -2.79
C TYR A 112 1.79 -23.86 -2.28
N ARG A 113 2.57 -23.84 -1.18
CA ARG A 113 3.15 -25.06 -0.60
C ARG A 113 2.09 -26.04 -0.09
N TYR A 114 0.90 -25.53 0.27
CA TYR A 114 -0.21 -26.31 0.81
C TYR A 114 -1.21 -26.75 -0.26
N LEU A 115 -1.01 -26.35 -1.52
CA LEU A 115 -1.85 -26.72 -2.65
C LEU A 115 -1.63 -28.19 -3.04
N ARG A 116 -2.69 -28.99 -2.96
CA ARG A 116 -2.74 -30.34 -3.53
C ARG A 116 -2.80 -30.25 -5.05
N ARG A 117 -1.79 -30.81 -5.71
CA ARG A 117 -1.62 -30.80 -7.17
C ARG A 117 -0.91 -32.08 -7.62
N HIS A 118 -1.02 -32.40 -8.91
CA HIS A 118 -0.48 -33.63 -9.47
C HIS A 118 0.04 -33.39 -10.89
N ASN A 119 1.29 -33.80 -11.15
CA ASN A 119 1.95 -33.67 -12.45
C ASN A 119 1.97 -32.22 -13.00
N THR A 120 2.42 -31.27 -12.18
CA THR A 120 2.42 -29.83 -12.46
C THR A 120 3.83 -29.21 -12.49
N ALA A 121 4.83 -29.94 -12.99
CA ALA A 121 6.24 -29.50 -12.93
C ALA A 121 6.47 -28.13 -13.60
N ASP A 122 5.89 -27.90 -14.78
CA ASP A 122 6.00 -26.61 -15.48
C ASP A 122 5.42 -25.46 -14.66
N LEU A 123 4.30 -25.71 -13.97
CA LEU A 123 3.67 -24.74 -13.08
C LEU A 123 4.50 -24.52 -11.80
N ASP A 124 5.11 -25.57 -11.27
CA ASP A 124 6.00 -25.48 -10.09
C ASP A 124 7.23 -24.60 -10.40
N ASP A 125 7.83 -24.77 -11.59
CA ASP A 125 8.97 -23.97 -12.05
C ASP A 125 8.56 -22.50 -12.26
N GLN A 126 7.41 -22.28 -12.87
CA GLN A 126 6.79 -20.96 -13.07
C GLN A 126 6.52 -20.22 -11.76
N VAL A 127 5.90 -20.89 -10.78
CA VAL A 127 5.62 -20.31 -9.46
C VAL A 127 6.90 -20.04 -8.69
N ARG A 128 7.93 -20.88 -8.85
CA ARG A 128 9.25 -20.65 -8.26
C ARG A 128 9.91 -19.38 -8.81
N GLU A 129 9.94 -19.21 -10.14
CA GLU A 129 10.48 -18.01 -10.79
C GLU A 129 9.74 -16.75 -10.32
N PHE A 130 8.41 -16.78 -10.27
CA PHE A 130 7.61 -15.67 -9.76
C PHE A 130 7.90 -15.37 -8.28
N THR A 131 8.00 -16.42 -7.44
CA THR A 131 8.31 -16.28 -6.02
C THR A 131 9.68 -15.64 -5.80
N GLU A 132 10.69 -16.04 -6.57
CA GLU A 132 12.02 -15.43 -6.55
C GLU A 132 11.97 -13.96 -6.98
N ALA A 133 11.24 -13.64 -8.06
CA ALA A 133 11.10 -12.28 -8.54
C ALA A 133 10.40 -11.36 -7.51
N VAL A 134 9.36 -11.84 -6.83
CA VAL A 134 8.68 -11.08 -5.75
C VAL A 134 9.59 -10.92 -4.53
N THR A 135 10.31 -11.97 -4.13
CA THR A 135 11.20 -11.96 -2.96
C THR A 135 12.41 -11.05 -3.15
N ASN A 136 12.97 -11.02 -4.37
CA ASN A 136 14.09 -10.16 -4.73
C ASN A 136 13.67 -8.69 -4.98
N GLY A 137 12.38 -8.36 -4.86
CA GLY A 137 11.86 -7.02 -5.10
C GLY A 137 11.86 -6.62 -6.58
N GLU A 138 11.92 -7.57 -7.50
CA GLU A 138 11.95 -7.31 -8.94
C GLU A 138 10.56 -7.08 -9.55
N GLU A 139 9.52 -7.36 -8.77
CA GLU A 139 8.12 -7.14 -9.11
C GLU A 139 7.52 -6.01 -8.28
N GLU A 140 7.36 -4.83 -8.90
CA GLU A 140 6.86 -3.63 -8.22
C GLU A 140 5.34 -3.66 -8.00
N PRO A 141 4.84 -3.30 -6.79
CA PRO A 141 3.42 -3.31 -6.48
C PRO A 141 2.61 -2.33 -7.36
N GLY A 142 1.57 -2.83 -8.01
CA GLY A 142 0.48 -2.00 -8.56
C GLY A 142 0.55 -1.63 -10.05
N LEU A 143 1.58 -1.97 -10.84
CA LEU A 143 1.56 -1.64 -12.27
C LEU A 143 2.51 -2.49 -13.15
N VAL A 144 2.29 -3.80 -13.26
CA VAL A 144 2.98 -4.64 -14.28
C VAL A 144 2.02 -5.68 -14.87
N TYR A 145 2.01 -5.77 -16.20
CA TYR A 145 1.40 -6.84 -16.99
C TYR A 145 2.31 -8.06 -16.86
N CYS A 146 1.94 -9.05 -16.04
CA CYS A 146 2.56 -10.37 -16.07
C CYS A 146 1.71 -11.25 -17.00
N LYS A 147 2.36 -12.16 -17.76
CA LYS A 147 1.61 -13.20 -18.47
C LYS A 147 0.90 -14.09 -17.45
N SER A 148 -0.21 -14.68 -17.90
CA SER A 148 -1.43 -14.79 -17.09
C SER A 148 -1.51 -15.99 -16.17
N GLU A 149 -0.76 -17.06 -16.37
CA GLU A 149 -1.11 -18.34 -15.74
C GLU A 149 -0.41 -18.56 -14.38
N GLU A 150 0.82 -18.07 -14.19
CA GLU A 150 1.56 -18.26 -12.92
C GLU A 150 0.93 -17.46 -11.77
N ALA A 151 0.68 -16.17 -12.02
CA ALA A 151 0.01 -15.29 -11.08
C ALA A 151 -1.45 -15.68 -10.86
N LYS A 152 -2.08 -16.33 -11.85
CA LYS A 152 -3.48 -16.75 -11.75
C LYS A 152 -3.64 -17.89 -10.77
N VAL A 153 -2.89 -19.00 -10.88
CA VAL A 153 -3.03 -20.08 -9.89
C VAL A 153 -2.79 -19.57 -8.46
N LEU A 154 -1.81 -18.68 -8.27
CA LEU A 154 -1.56 -18.07 -6.96
C LEU A 154 -2.73 -17.19 -6.48
N ALA A 155 -3.33 -16.40 -7.36
CA ALA A 155 -4.52 -15.60 -7.07
C ALA A 155 -5.73 -16.50 -6.76
N ASP A 156 -5.97 -17.53 -7.58
CA ASP A 156 -7.08 -18.46 -7.43
C ASP A 156 -7.07 -19.16 -6.06
N ILE A 157 -5.87 -19.46 -5.52
CA ILE A 157 -5.72 -20.02 -4.17
C ILE A 157 -6.23 -19.03 -3.12
N VAL A 158 -5.86 -17.75 -3.22
CA VAL A 158 -6.30 -16.72 -2.27
C VAL A 158 -7.82 -16.53 -2.35
N GLU A 159 -8.36 -16.47 -3.56
CA GLU A 159 -9.79 -16.31 -3.82
C GLU A 159 -10.59 -17.50 -3.31
N SER A 160 -10.15 -18.72 -3.61
CA SER A 160 -10.83 -19.93 -3.17
C SER A 160 -10.79 -20.11 -1.64
N VAL A 161 -9.68 -19.77 -0.99
CA VAL A 161 -9.60 -19.74 0.48
C VAL A 161 -10.51 -18.65 1.05
N ALA A 162 -10.61 -17.49 0.40
CA ALA A 162 -11.55 -16.43 0.77
C ALA A 162 -13.00 -16.90 0.67
N ALA A 163 -13.36 -17.60 -0.40
CA ALA A 163 -14.68 -18.19 -0.56
C ALA A 163 -14.98 -19.24 0.50
N ALA A 164 -14.02 -20.10 0.84
CA ALA A 164 -14.19 -21.09 1.90
C ALA A 164 -14.53 -20.42 3.25
N VAL A 165 -13.79 -19.37 3.61
CA VAL A 165 -14.08 -18.56 4.81
C VAL A 165 -15.42 -17.84 4.68
N TYR A 166 -15.71 -17.25 3.53
CA TYR A 166 -16.93 -16.49 3.29
C TYR A 166 -18.18 -17.36 3.45
N ILE A 167 -18.14 -18.59 2.92
CA ILE A 167 -19.19 -19.60 3.07
C ILE A 167 -19.35 -19.94 4.55
N GLU A 168 -18.28 -20.33 5.26
CA GLU A 168 -18.30 -20.69 6.69
C GLU A 168 -18.85 -19.58 7.59
N LEU A 169 -18.58 -18.32 7.23
CA LEU A 169 -19.11 -17.14 7.91
C LEU A 169 -20.56 -16.81 7.52
N ASN A 170 -21.25 -17.73 6.82
CA ASN A 170 -22.61 -17.56 6.33
C ASN A 170 -22.75 -16.29 5.46
N PHE A 171 -21.78 -16.08 4.56
CA PHE A 171 -21.74 -14.98 3.60
C PHE A 171 -21.72 -13.58 4.24
N ASP A 172 -21.15 -13.47 5.45
CA ASP A 172 -20.93 -12.20 6.15
C ASP A 172 -19.65 -11.51 5.62
N LEU A 173 -19.85 -10.42 4.86
CA LEU A 173 -18.78 -9.69 4.19
C LEU A 173 -17.85 -8.96 5.17
N ASP A 174 -18.39 -8.43 6.28
CA ASP A 174 -17.60 -7.69 7.26
C ASP A 174 -16.64 -8.64 7.99
N ARG A 175 -17.15 -9.82 8.38
CA ARG A 175 -16.32 -10.85 9.00
C ARG A 175 -15.28 -11.41 8.04
N LEU A 176 -15.61 -11.58 6.76
CA LEU A 176 -14.64 -11.95 5.74
C LEU A 176 -13.53 -10.90 5.66
N TRP A 177 -13.90 -9.62 5.56
CA TRP A 177 -12.94 -8.51 5.48
C TRP A 177 -12.04 -8.42 6.72
N MET A 178 -12.58 -8.65 7.93
CA MET A 178 -11.77 -8.70 9.15
C MET A 178 -10.67 -9.78 9.12
N LYS A 179 -10.92 -10.90 8.43
CA LYS A 179 -9.94 -11.99 8.28
C LYS A 179 -8.96 -11.75 7.15
N PHE A 180 -9.42 -11.21 6.03
CA PHE A 180 -8.60 -11.03 4.83
C PHE A 180 -7.84 -9.72 4.77
N LYS A 181 -8.34 -8.65 5.39
CA LYS A 181 -7.62 -7.36 5.41
C LYS A 181 -6.18 -7.51 5.92
N PRO A 182 -5.89 -8.19 7.06
CA PRO A 182 -4.51 -8.39 7.51
C PRO A 182 -3.64 -9.17 6.53
N LEU A 183 -4.23 -10.10 5.75
CA LEU A 183 -3.51 -10.88 4.74
C LEU A 183 -3.16 -10.04 3.51
N LEU A 184 -4.03 -9.07 3.18
CA LEU A 184 -3.91 -8.17 2.04
C LEU A 184 -3.05 -6.91 2.33
N GLU A 185 -2.59 -6.70 3.57
CA GLU A 185 -1.72 -5.57 3.88
C GLU A 185 -0.33 -5.74 3.23
N PRO A 186 0.30 -4.65 2.73
CA PRO A 186 -0.19 -3.28 2.75
C PRO A 186 -1.30 -3.01 1.72
N ILE A 187 -2.40 -2.40 2.16
CA ILE A 187 -3.48 -1.97 1.25
C ILE A 187 -3.01 -0.77 0.43
N PHE A 188 -3.13 -0.85 -0.89
CA PHE A 188 -2.85 0.25 -1.80
C PHE A 188 -3.87 1.38 -1.63
N THR A 189 -3.38 2.58 -1.35
CA THR A 189 -4.15 3.83 -1.37
C THR A 189 -3.98 4.54 -2.72
N LEU A 190 -4.78 5.59 -2.99
CA LEU A 190 -4.59 6.36 -4.22
C LEU A 190 -3.18 6.93 -4.31
N GLU A 191 -2.65 7.44 -3.20
CA GLU A 191 -1.28 7.97 -3.12
C GLU A 191 -0.24 6.93 -3.56
N ASN A 192 -0.41 5.66 -3.15
CA ASN A 192 0.49 4.57 -3.55
C ASN A 192 0.27 4.09 -4.99
N LEU A 193 -0.88 4.41 -5.60
CA LEU A 193 -1.25 4.05 -6.96
C LEU A 193 -1.00 5.14 -8.00
N HIS A 194 -0.53 6.31 -7.57
CA HIS A 194 -0.06 7.31 -8.51
C HIS A 194 1.17 6.75 -9.21
N ASP A 195 1.07 6.63 -10.53
CA ASP A 195 2.22 6.30 -11.34
C ASP A 195 3.07 7.58 -11.41
N PRO A 196 4.31 7.57 -10.90
CA PRO A 196 5.18 8.75 -10.89
C PRO A 196 5.33 9.36 -12.29
N THR A 197 5.24 8.54 -13.35
CA THR A 197 5.25 9.04 -14.72
C THR A 197 3.96 9.77 -15.12
N THR A 198 2.79 9.34 -14.62
CA THR A 198 1.53 10.07 -14.79
C THR A 198 1.53 11.37 -13.99
N GLU A 199 2.02 11.35 -12.75
CA GLU A 199 2.10 12.55 -11.91
C GLU A 199 3.05 13.60 -12.51
N LEU A 200 4.21 13.16 -13.01
CA LEU A 200 5.13 14.02 -13.76
C LEU A 200 4.44 14.63 -15.00
N ASN A 201 3.68 13.82 -15.75
CA ASN A 201 2.95 14.28 -16.92
C ASN A 201 1.89 15.33 -16.55
N GLU A 202 1.05 15.07 -15.56
CA GLU A 202 0.02 16.00 -15.08
C GLU A 202 0.63 17.31 -14.56
N PHE A 203 1.73 17.22 -13.79
CA PHE A 203 2.47 18.39 -13.33
C PHE A 203 2.97 19.23 -14.52
N CYS A 204 3.60 18.59 -15.49
CA CYS A 204 4.14 19.30 -16.66
C CYS A 204 3.03 19.94 -17.48
N GLN A 205 1.94 19.22 -17.78
CA GLN A 205 0.80 19.75 -18.50
C GLN A 205 0.15 20.95 -17.79
N LYS A 206 -0.06 20.86 -16.48
CA LYS A 206 -0.65 21.93 -15.68
C LYS A 206 0.20 23.21 -15.66
N ASN A 207 1.52 23.07 -15.72
CA ASN A 207 2.47 24.18 -15.74
C ASN A 207 2.89 24.59 -17.16
N GLY A 208 2.26 24.03 -18.20
CA GLY A 208 2.59 24.34 -19.61
C GLY A 208 3.97 23.85 -20.06
N LYS A 209 4.59 22.92 -19.33
CA LYS A 209 5.92 22.38 -19.59
C LYS A 209 5.85 21.09 -20.41
N ARG A 210 6.90 20.81 -21.18
CA ARG A 210 7.08 19.53 -21.90
C ARG A 210 8.08 18.67 -21.15
N TYR A 211 7.83 17.37 -21.05
CA TYR A 211 8.78 16.44 -20.44
C TYR A 211 9.17 15.29 -21.38
N GLN A 212 10.35 14.74 -21.17
CA GLN A 212 10.86 13.56 -21.86
C GLN A 212 11.59 12.65 -20.88
N ILE A 213 11.39 11.34 -21.01
CA ILE A 213 12.14 10.33 -20.25
C ILE A 213 13.00 9.53 -21.23
N LYS A 214 14.32 9.67 -21.12
CA LYS A 214 15.29 9.00 -22.01
C LYS A 214 16.00 7.88 -21.26
N LEU A 215 16.06 6.69 -21.84
CA LEU A 215 16.87 5.59 -21.32
C LEU A 215 18.31 5.79 -21.79
N ARG A 216 19.27 5.68 -20.87
CA ARG A 216 20.69 5.68 -21.24
C ARG A 216 21.04 4.39 -22.00
N PRO A 217 22.00 4.43 -22.94
CA PRO A 217 22.55 3.23 -23.54
C PRO A 217 23.12 2.32 -22.43
N ARG A 218 22.87 1.01 -22.54
CA ARG A 218 23.37 0.03 -21.56
C ARG A 218 24.89 -0.03 -21.69
N HIS A 219 25.62 0.17 -20.59
CA HIS A 219 27.07 -0.05 -20.56
C HIS A 219 27.33 -1.55 -20.40
N GLU A 220 28.26 -2.12 -21.15
CA GLU A 220 28.55 -3.57 -21.22
C GLU A 220 28.87 -4.22 -19.86
N THR A 221 29.16 -3.43 -18.82
CA THR A 221 29.60 -3.88 -17.50
C THR A 221 28.56 -3.71 -16.38
N ARG A 222 27.37 -3.18 -16.65
CA ARG A 222 26.34 -2.93 -15.63
C ARG A 222 24.98 -3.47 -16.04
N ASP A 223 24.48 -4.44 -15.27
CA ASP A 223 23.14 -5.02 -15.46
C ASP A 223 22.01 -4.13 -14.89
N VAL A 224 22.18 -2.81 -14.98
CA VAL A 224 21.21 -1.82 -14.52
C VAL A 224 20.81 -0.90 -15.66
N SER A 225 19.50 -0.73 -15.82
CA SER A 225 18.90 0.28 -16.70
C SER A 225 18.86 1.62 -15.97
N ILE A 226 19.27 2.69 -16.65
CA ILE A 226 19.22 4.06 -16.14
C ILE A 226 18.31 4.88 -17.06
N ALA A 227 17.41 5.67 -16.47
CA ALA A 227 16.57 6.62 -17.17
C ALA A 227 16.80 8.04 -16.64
N ASP A 228 16.76 9.02 -17.52
CA ASP A 228 16.86 10.44 -17.22
C ASP A 228 15.56 11.16 -17.59
N VAL A 229 15.14 12.09 -16.75
CA VAL A 229 13.99 12.97 -16.97
C VAL A 229 14.47 14.36 -17.34
N TYR A 230 13.94 14.88 -18.44
CA TYR A 230 14.12 16.25 -18.91
C TYR A 230 12.78 16.98 -18.91
N VAL A 231 12.76 18.24 -18.47
CA VAL A 231 11.59 19.13 -18.54
C VAL A 231 12.03 20.41 -19.24
N ASP A 232 11.35 20.78 -20.33
CA ASP A 232 11.71 21.88 -21.23
C ASP A 232 13.20 21.82 -21.66
N ASP A 233 13.65 20.60 -22.00
CA ASP A 233 15.02 20.26 -22.38
C ASP A 233 16.10 20.41 -21.28
N GLU A 234 15.72 20.80 -20.05
CA GLU A 234 16.61 20.81 -18.89
C GLU A 234 16.59 19.48 -18.14
N PHE A 235 17.76 19.01 -17.73
CA PHE A 235 17.89 17.79 -16.93
C PHE A 235 17.36 18.00 -15.51
N VAL A 236 16.42 17.15 -15.09
CA VAL A 236 15.80 17.23 -13.75
C VAL A 236 16.34 16.13 -12.84
N ALA A 237 16.27 14.88 -13.28
CA ALA A 237 16.57 13.73 -12.42
C ALA A 237 16.95 12.47 -13.22
N SER A 238 17.55 11.52 -12.52
CA SER A 238 17.84 10.18 -13.03
C SER A 238 17.31 9.13 -12.07
N GLY A 239 16.97 7.96 -12.61
CA GLY A 239 16.59 6.78 -11.83
C GLY A 239 17.19 5.51 -12.42
N TRP A 240 17.39 4.52 -11.57
CA TRP A 240 18.04 3.26 -11.94
C TRP A 240 17.23 2.06 -11.42
N SER A 241 17.29 0.93 -12.14
CA SER A 241 16.63 -0.34 -11.80
C SER A 241 17.22 -1.46 -12.66
N ASN A 242 17.05 -2.73 -12.27
CA ASN A 242 17.35 -3.89 -13.11
C ASN A 242 16.50 -3.91 -14.40
N LYS A 243 15.30 -3.32 -14.39
CA LYS A 243 14.36 -3.28 -15.52
C LYS A 243 14.21 -1.86 -16.09
N LYS A 244 14.06 -1.76 -17.42
CA LYS A 244 13.82 -0.47 -18.13
C LYS A 244 12.62 0.31 -17.58
N LYS A 245 11.53 -0.40 -17.23
CA LYS A 245 10.30 0.21 -16.70
C LYS A 245 10.51 0.76 -15.28
N GLY A 246 11.19 0.00 -14.41
CA GLY A 246 11.55 0.47 -13.07
C GLY A 246 12.46 1.69 -13.10
N ALA A 247 13.41 1.74 -14.05
CA ALA A 247 14.30 2.89 -14.21
C ALA A 247 13.52 4.18 -14.54
N LYS A 248 12.56 4.11 -15.47
CA LYS A 248 11.69 5.24 -15.82
C LYS A 248 10.84 5.71 -14.65
N ARG A 249 10.25 4.77 -13.90
CA ARG A 249 9.46 5.07 -12.69
C ARG A 249 10.31 5.79 -11.65
N ASN A 250 11.48 5.25 -11.32
CA ASN A 250 12.39 5.83 -10.32
C ASN A 250 12.87 7.22 -10.74
N ALA A 251 13.15 7.42 -12.04
CA ALA A 251 13.54 8.71 -12.57
C ALA A 251 12.40 9.73 -12.44
N ALA A 252 11.15 9.31 -12.68
CA ALA A 252 9.99 10.14 -12.52
C ALA A 252 9.68 10.47 -11.05
N ILE A 253 9.85 9.53 -10.10
CA ILE A 253 9.74 9.80 -8.64
C ILE A 253 10.68 10.95 -8.26
N GLU A 254 11.95 10.83 -8.64
CA GLU A 254 12.97 11.81 -8.29
C GLU A 254 12.69 13.17 -8.97
N ALA A 255 12.21 13.16 -10.21
CA ALA A 255 11.83 14.37 -10.92
C ALA A 255 10.65 15.08 -10.25
N VAL A 256 9.59 14.33 -9.92
CA VAL A 256 8.40 14.85 -9.25
C VAL A 256 8.77 15.50 -7.90
N ASN A 257 9.60 14.82 -7.10
CA ASN A 257 10.08 15.35 -5.82
C ASN A 257 10.83 16.67 -5.98
N LYS A 258 11.76 16.76 -6.95
CA LYS A 258 12.51 17.99 -7.24
C LYS A 258 11.62 19.14 -7.73
N LEU A 259 10.69 18.84 -8.63
CA LEU A 259 9.79 19.83 -9.20
C LEU A 259 8.85 20.41 -8.13
N PHE A 260 8.30 19.57 -7.25
CA PHE A 260 7.48 20.04 -6.12
C PHE A 260 8.28 20.87 -5.10
N GLN A 261 9.57 20.58 -4.90
CA GLN A 261 10.43 21.42 -4.04
C GLN A 261 10.69 22.80 -4.64
N SER A 262 10.83 22.90 -5.98
CA SER A 262 11.08 24.17 -6.66
C SER A 262 9.91 25.15 -6.56
N VAL A 263 8.66 24.67 -6.52
CA VAL A 263 7.45 25.50 -6.41
C VAL A 263 7.32 26.14 -5.02
N VAL A 264 7.89 25.54 -3.97
CA VAL A 264 7.84 26.08 -2.60
C VAL A 264 8.80 27.26 -2.40
N VAL A 265 9.78 27.43 -3.29
CA VAL A 265 10.78 28.51 -3.20
C VAL A 265 10.26 29.84 -3.78
N ASP A 266 9.23 29.81 -4.63
CA ASP A 266 8.74 30.98 -5.35
C ASP A 266 7.69 31.81 -4.58
N ASP A 267 7.22 31.33 -3.43
CA ASP A 267 6.40 32.11 -2.50
C ASP A 267 7.34 32.87 -1.54
N GLY A 268 7.75 34.06 -1.99
CA GLY A 268 8.88 34.82 -1.47
C GLY A 268 8.96 34.93 0.06
N SER A 269 9.97 34.30 0.65
CA SER A 269 10.87 34.93 1.63
C SER A 269 12.01 34.01 2.07
N PHE A 270 13.22 34.58 1.96
CA PHE A 270 14.46 34.29 2.67
C PHE A 270 15.43 33.17 2.19
N GLN A 271 16.65 33.66 1.93
CA GLN A 271 17.89 32.96 1.62
C GLN A 271 18.37 32.05 2.75
N GLY A 272 18.95 30.91 2.38
CA GLY A 272 19.75 30.07 3.27
C GLY A 272 20.34 28.90 2.49
N SER A 273 21.64 28.98 2.20
CA SER A 273 22.40 28.01 1.42
C SER A 273 22.54 26.65 2.13
N ALA A 274 22.66 25.62 1.29
CA ALA A 274 23.06 24.22 1.49
C ALA A 274 23.45 23.73 2.90
N VAL A 275 22.92 22.57 3.29
CA VAL A 275 23.63 21.27 3.41
C VAL A 275 22.76 20.28 4.21
N GLY A 276 22.48 19.12 3.59
CA GLY A 276 22.33 17.80 4.21
C GLY A 276 21.40 17.62 5.43
N ASN A 277 20.14 17.20 5.19
CA ASN A 277 19.57 15.95 5.70
C ASN A 277 18.07 15.88 5.39
N ASN A 278 17.71 15.00 4.45
CA ASN A 278 16.36 14.80 3.94
C ASN A 278 15.41 14.23 5.00
N MET A 279 14.50 15.08 5.50
CA MET A 279 13.15 14.71 5.95
C MET A 279 12.25 15.92 5.69
N SER A 280 11.68 16.03 4.47
CA SER A 280 10.68 17.05 4.18
C SER A 280 9.30 16.56 4.61
N PHE A 281 8.82 17.03 5.75
CA PHE A 281 7.44 16.78 6.16
C PHE A 281 6.52 17.82 5.54
N ARG A 282 5.39 17.39 4.94
CA ARG A 282 4.30 18.31 4.60
C ARG A 282 3.79 18.95 5.89
N ILE A 283 3.47 20.25 5.86
CA ILE A 283 2.95 20.97 7.05
C ILE A 283 1.74 20.22 7.65
N GLU A 284 0.91 19.59 6.82
CA GLU A 284 -0.30 18.87 7.25
C GLU A 284 -0.04 17.57 8.02
N GLU A 285 1.19 17.04 7.98
CA GLU A 285 1.63 15.83 8.69
C GLU A 285 2.66 16.11 9.78
N ALA A 286 2.94 17.38 10.04
CA ALA A 286 4.07 17.80 10.87
C ALA A 286 3.99 17.31 12.33
N ILE A 287 2.79 17.08 12.89
CA ILE A 287 2.65 16.45 14.22
C ILE A 287 3.25 15.04 14.22
N GLN A 288 2.91 14.22 13.22
CA GLN A 288 3.43 12.86 13.09
C GLN A 288 4.92 12.88 12.73
N GLY A 289 5.33 13.82 11.87
CA GLY A 289 6.74 14.03 11.54
C GLY A 289 7.59 14.39 12.75
N LEU A 290 7.08 15.23 13.66
CA LEU A 290 7.78 15.61 14.88
C LEU A 290 7.92 14.41 15.82
N HIS A 291 6.90 13.54 15.93
CA HIS A 291 7.01 12.30 16.68
C HIS A 291 8.10 11.38 16.15
N VAL A 292 8.13 11.16 14.83
CA VAL A 292 9.15 10.34 14.17
C VAL A 292 10.54 10.93 14.39
N LEU A 293 10.69 12.25 14.30
CA LEU A 293 11.96 12.94 14.54
C LEU A 293 12.44 12.80 16.00
N CYS A 294 11.53 12.94 16.98
CA CYS A 294 11.87 12.76 18.39
C CYS A 294 12.35 11.33 18.68
N VAL A 295 11.65 10.31 18.14
CA VAL A 295 12.07 8.90 18.26
C VAL A 295 13.45 8.68 17.64
N LYS A 296 13.70 9.22 16.43
CA LYS A 296 14.99 9.10 15.74
C LYS A 296 16.13 9.75 16.52
N LYS A 297 15.92 10.94 17.08
CA LYS A 297 16.92 11.67 17.88
C LYS A 297 16.99 11.21 19.35
N ARG A 298 16.26 10.15 19.72
CA ARG A 298 16.12 9.65 21.12
C ARG A 298 15.70 10.74 22.11
N LEU A 299 14.88 11.69 21.65
CA LEU A 299 14.31 12.73 22.47
C LEU A 299 13.01 12.24 23.12
N PRO A 300 12.66 12.75 24.32
CA PRO A 300 11.33 12.56 24.89
C PRO A 300 10.23 12.97 23.92
N LYS A 301 9.10 12.28 23.95
CA LYS A 301 7.93 12.65 23.15
C LYS A 301 7.53 14.11 23.45
N PRO A 302 7.01 14.87 22.46
CA PRO A 302 6.58 16.25 22.68
C PRO A 302 5.62 16.31 23.85
N SER A 303 6.01 17.05 24.89
CA SER A 303 5.45 16.87 26.22
C SER A 303 4.08 17.52 26.39
N GLU A 304 3.72 18.49 25.55
CA GLU A 304 2.37 19.08 25.53
C GLU A 304 2.18 19.98 24.31
N TYR A 305 0.96 20.02 23.75
CA TYR A 305 0.51 21.07 22.83
C TYR A 305 -0.36 22.04 23.62
N LYS A 306 0.09 23.29 23.76
CA LYS A 306 -0.64 24.31 24.51
C LYS A 306 -1.33 25.28 23.56
N GLU A 307 -2.62 25.52 23.80
CA GLU A 307 -3.36 26.58 23.12
C GLU A 307 -2.95 27.93 23.73
N GLU A 308 -2.31 28.80 22.93
CA GLU A 308 -1.80 30.09 23.44
C GLU A 308 -2.83 31.19 23.29
N ASN A 309 -3.53 31.27 22.13
CA ASN A 309 -4.52 32.31 21.86
C ASN A 309 -5.65 31.81 20.93
N VAL A 310 -6.86 32.33 21.17
CA VAL A 310 -8.02 32.21 20.27
C VAL A 310 -8.48 33.61 19.88
N PHE A 311 -8.42 33.92 18.60
CA PHE A 311 -8.84 35.24 18.07
C PHE A 311 -10.10 35.10 17.21
N GLY A 312 -10.92 36.15 17.19
CA GLY A 312 -12.03 36.30 16.24
C GLY A 312 -13.42 35.93 16.76
N PRO A 313 -14.48 36.40 16.08
CA PRO A 313 -15.86 36.08 16.42
C PRO A 313 -16.15 34.57 16.24
N PRO A 314 -17.25 34.03 16.79
CA PRO A 314 -17.53 32.59 16.78
C PRO A 314 -17.50 31.93 15.40
N HIS A 315 -17.79 32.70 14.33
CA HIS A 315 -17.81 32.25 12.94
C HIS A 315 -16.45 32.36 12.21
N GLU A 316 -15.41 32.94 12.83
CA GLU A 316 -14.07 33.09 12.24
C GLU A 316 -12.95 32.90 13.28
N LYS A 317 -13.09 31.87 14.13
CA LYS A 317 -12.09 31.58 15.16
C LYS A 317 -10.76 31.15 14.55
N LYS A 318 -9.69 31.83 14.95
CA LYS A 318 -8.29 31.47 14.67
C LYS A 318 -7.63 30.94 15.93
N TYR A 319 -6.82 29.90 15.77
CA TYR A 319 -6.12 29.20 16.84
C TYR A 319 -4.62 29.33 16.66
N VAL A 320 -3.90 29.54 17.77
CA VAL A 320 -2.44 29.48 17.84
C VAL A 320 -2.05 28.44 18.89
N TYR A 321 -1.13 27.56 18.51
CA TYR A 321 -0.61 26.51 19.39
C TYR A 321 0.90 26.64 19.56
N SER A 322 1.39 26.29 20.74
CA SER A 322 2.81 26.06 21.01
C SER A 322 3.07 24.58 21.29
N VAL A 323 4.28 24.13 20.95
CA VAL A 323 4.75 22.78 21.25
C VAL A 323 6.09 22.85 21.98
N LYS A 324 6.26 21.98 22.98
CA LYS A 324 7.49 21.86 23.75
C LYS A 324 8.16 20.51 23.52
N VAL A 325 9.47 20.54 23.29
CA VAL A 325 10.32 19.35 23.15
C VAL A 325 11.55 19.54 24.02
N VAL A 326 11.92 18.50 24.77
CA VAL A 326 13.16 18.48 25.56
C VAL A 326 14.29 17.98 24.67
N THR A 327 15.35 18.76 24.53
CA THR A 327 16.53 18.40 23.73
C THR A 327 17.50 17.53 24.53
N SER A 328 18.48 16.93 23.85
CA SER A 328 19.43 15.97 24.43
C SER A 328 20.35 16.54 25.52
N ASP A 329 20.49 17.87 25.57
CA ASP A 329 21.20 18.64 26.60
C ASP A 329 20.32 18.95 27.83
N GLY A 330 19.08 18.50 27.86
CA GLY A 330 18.12 18.75 28.95
C GLY A 330 17.43 20.11 28.86
N THR A 331 17.68 20.92 27.82
CA THR A 331 16.98 22.19 27.65
C THR A 331 15.58 21.97 27.06
N VAL A 332 14.61 22.80 27.47
CA VAL A 332 13.23 22.72 26.96
C VAL A 332 13.07 23.75 25.85
N GLN A 333 12.93 23.27 24.61
CA GLN A 333 12.64 24.13 23.47
C GLN A 333 11.13 24.27 23.30
N SER A 334 10.66 25.52 23.20
CA SER A 334 9.24 25.86 22.98
C SER A 334 9.12 26.65 21.69
N VAL A 335 8.23 26.22 20.79
CA VAL A 335 8.00 26.91 19.50
C VAL A 335 6.51 27.14 19.30
N THR A 336 6.16 28.37 18.90
CA THR A 336 4.78 28.78 18.62
C THR A 336 4.51 28.77 17.12
N GLY A 337 3.41 28.13 16.72
CA GLY A 337 2.94 28.06 15.34
C GLY A 337 2.30 29.35 14.85
N ASP A 338 1.91 29.36 13.58
CA ASP A 338 1.13 30.43 12.96
C ASP A 338 -0.36 30.33 13.31
N GLU A 339 -1.08 31.43 13.17
CA GLU A 339 -2.54 31.47 13.25
C GLU A 339 -3.20 30.62 12.17
N LYS A 340 -4.09 29.71 12.57
CA LYS A 340 -4.84 28.86 11.63
C LYS A 340 -6.32 28.75 12.01
N PRO A 341 -7.22 28.54 11.03
CA PRO A 341 -8.67 28.47 11.27
C PRO A 341 -9.13 27.18 11.96
N ARG A 342 -8.25 26.17 12.11
CA ARG A 342 -8.55 24.90 12.76
C ARG A 342 -7.44 24.53 13.74
N LYS A 343 -7.78 24.02 14.93
CA LYS A 343 -6.84 23.57 15.97
C LYS A 343 -5.76 22.62 15.42
N LYS A 344 -6.16 21.59 14.67
CA LYS A 344 -5.22 20.63 14.05
C LYS A 344 -4.21 21.30 13.11
N LYS A 345 -4.64 22.31 12.33
CA LYS A 345 -3.73 23.06 11.43
C LYS A 345 -2.77 23.96 12.22
N ALA A 346 -3.21 24.56 13.32
CA ALA A 346 -2.37 25.36 14.21
C ALA A 346 -1.29 24.50 14.90
N MET A 347 -1.68 23.32 15.40
CA MET A 347 -0.75 22.34 15.99
C MET A 347 0.27 21.84 14.96
N ASN A 348 -0.17 21.56 13.74
CA ASN A 348 0.71 21.18 12.63
C ASN A 348 1.71 22.29 12.26
N SER A 349 1.28 23.56 12.22
CA SER A 349 2.19 24.69 12.02
C SER A 349 3.24 24.79 13.14
N ALA A 350 2.84 24.64 14.40
CA ALA A 350 3.76 24.64 15.54
C ALA A 350 4.78 23.48 15.45
N SER A 351 4.30 22.28 15.09
CA SER A 351 5.13 21.08 14.93
C SER A 351 6.14 21.22 13.79
N TYR A 352 5.71 21.82 12.68
CA TYR A 352 6.57 22.06 11.52
C TYR A 352 7.72 23.02 11.86
N LYS A 353 7.41 24.12 12.55
CA LYS A 353 8.44 25.06 13.01
C LYS A 353 9.39 24.42 14.02
N MET A 354 8.88 23.58 14.92
CA MET A 354 9.71 22.82 15.87
C MET A 354 10.64 21.84 15.15
N ILE A 355 10.17 21.11 14.14
CA ILE A 355 11.00 20.23 13.31
C ILE A 355 12.17 21.02 12.69
N ARG A 356 11.88 22.18 12.09
CA ARG A 356 12.93 23.02 11.48
C ARG A 356 13.93 23.51 12.52
N ALA A 357 13.46 23.93 13.69
CA ALA A 357 14.31 24.38 14.78
C ALA A 357 15.22 23.25 15.32
N LEU A 358 14.72 22.02 15.39
CA LEU A 358 15.49 20.83 15.78
C LEU A 358 16.46 20.35 14.69
N GLN A 359 16.20 20.67 13.43
CA GLN A 359 17.08 20.34 12.29
C GLN A 359 18.25 21.33 12.18
N GLN A 360 18.03 22.62 12.45
CA GLN A 360 19.07 23.66 12.40
C GLN A 360 20.16 23.56 13.49
N ARG A 361 19.93 22.78 14.54
CA ARG A 361 20.88 22.54 15.65
C ARG A 361 21.59 21.18 15.58
N SER A 362 21.52 20.49 14.42
CA SER A 362 22.12 19.15 14.24
C SER A 362 23.57 19.24 13.82
#